data_AF-A0A8S9YGI7-F1
#
_entry.id   AF-A0A8S9YGI7-F1
#
_cell.length_a   1.000
_cell.length_b   1.000
_cell.length_c   1.000
_cell.angle_alpha   90.00
_cell.angle_beta   90.00
_cell.angle_gamma   90.00
#
_symmetry.space_group_name_H-M   'P 1'
#
loop_
_entity.id
_entity.type
_entity.pdbx_description
1 polymer ?
#
loop_
_entity_poly.entity_id
_entity_poly.type
_entity_poly.pdbx_seq_one_letter_code
_entity_poly.pdbx_strand_id
1 'polypeptide(L)'
;MLLLIPSAETPVSRLQVALAIVLVVLQHAGRGTHACAFLDSGSDATLIRKSLVKGLGSTGRSKRRILNTLNQCSTLISTQVELNIESVDSKAVVHLARA
;
A
#
# COMPACT_ATOMS: atom_id res chain seq x y z
N MET A 1 1.17 -5.28 -2.22
CA MET A 1 1.89 -4.02 -1.95
C MET A 1 0.92 -2.84 -1.97
N LEU A 2 0.77 -2.09 -0.87
CA LEU A 2 0.06 -0.81 -0.89
C LEU A 2 0.86 0.24 -1.69
N LEU A 3 0.28 0.77 -2.76
CA LEU A 3 0.79 1.92 -3.48
C LEU A 3 -0.32 2.99 -3.52
N LEU A 4 -0.04 4.19 -3.00
CA LEU A 4 -0.96 5.33 -3.07
C LEU A 4 -0.44 6.28 -4.16
N ILE A 5 -1.14 6.27 -5.30
CA ILE A 5 -0.75 6.98 -6.52
C ILE A 5 -1.04 8.49 -6.33
N PRO A 6 -0.05 9.38 -6.51
CA PRO A 6 -0.31 10.82 -6.57
C PRO A 6 -0.96 11.20 -7.89
N SER A 7 -1.94 12.10 -7.82
CA SER A 7 -2.48 12.80 -8.97
C SER A 7 -1.44 13.81 -9.46
N ALA A 8 -0.67 13.46 -10.49
CA ALA A 8 0.15 14.42 -11.22
C ALA A 8 0.11 14.11 -12.71
N GLU A 9 -0.31 15.11 -13.47
CA GLU A 9 -0.51 15.05 -14.91
C GLU A 9 0.82 14.91 -15.65
N THR A 10 1.07 13.72 -16.18
CA THR A 10 2.01 13.50 -17.27
C THR A 10 1.25 12.80 -18.39
N PRO A 11 1.52 13.10 -19.68
CA PRO A 11 0.80 12.47 -20.79
C PRO A 11 1.33 11.04 -20.95
N VAL A 12 0.84 10.14 -20.10
CA VAL A 12 0.93 8.70 -20.32
C VAL A 12 -0.05 8.40 -21.45
N SER A 13 0.41 7.78 -22.53
CA SER A 13 -0.49 7.11 -23.48
C SER A 13 -1.53 6.37 -22.65
N ARG A 14 -2.84 6.58 -22.89
CA ARG A 14 -3.92 6.10 -22.00
C ARG A 14 -3.88 4.56 -21.88
N LEU A 15 -3.04 4.06 -20.98
CA LEU A 15 -2.98 2.68 -20.58
C LEU A 15 -4.14 2.50 -19.61
N GLN A 16 -5.25 1.96 -20.11
CA GLN A 16 -6.33 1.52 -19.26
C GLN A 16 -5.87 0.26 -18.54
N VAL A 17 -5.35 0.42 -17.32
CA VAL A 17 -4.92 -0.69 -16.48
C VAL A 17 -5.92 -0.85 -15.34
N ALA A 18 -6.48 -2.05 -15.22
CA ALA A 18 -7.25 -2.44 -14.04
C ALA A 18 -6.29 -2.84 -12.91
N LEU A 19 -6.40 -2.16 -11.76
CA LEU A 19 -5.63 -2.47 -10.56
C LEU A 19 -6.54 -3.13 -9.53
N ALA A 20 -6.07 -4.20 -8.89
CA ALA A 20 -6.78 -4.81 -7.75
C ALA A 20 -6.64 -3.90 -6.53
N ILE A 21 -7.64 -3.04 -6.30
CA ILE A 21 -7.69 -2.16 -5.14
C ILE A 21 -8.83 -2.60 -4.23
N VAL A 22 -8.56 -2.77 -2.94
CA VAL A 22 -9.54 -3.12 -1.90
C VAL A 22 -9.51 -2.12 -0.75
N LEU A 23 -10.63 -1.92 -0.07
CA LEU A 23 -10.69 -1.07 1.11
C LEU A 23 -10.31 -1.89 2.36
N VAL A 24 -9.41 -1.36 3.17
CA VAL A 24 -8.95 -1.99 4.42
C VAL A 24 -9.09 -1.05 5.61
N VAL A 25 -9.25 -1.63 6.79
CA VAL A 25 -9.11 -0.94 8.06
C VAL A 25 -7.71 -1.23 8.61
N LEU A 26 -6.95 -0.16 8.88
CA LEU A 26 -5.67 -0.23 9.58
C LEU A 26 -5.92 0.10 11.04
N GLN A 27 -5.50 -0.77 11.96
CA GLN A 27 -5.70 -0.59 13.39
C GLN A 27 -4.39 -0.67 14.18
N HIS A 28 -4.29 0.15 15.22
CA HIS A 28 -3.18 0.16 16.18
C HIS A 28 -3.61 0.77 17.50
N ALA A 29 -3.35 0.09 18.62
CA ALA A 29 -3.62 0.57 19.98
C ALA A 29 -5.04 1.19 20.16
N GLY A 30 -6.07 0.53 19.63
CA GLY A 30 -7.47 0.97 19.71
C GLY A 30 -7.86 2.11 18.76
N ARG A 31 -6.94 2.58 17.90
CA ARG A 31 -7.21 3.55 16.84
C ARG A 31 -7.35 2.84 15.50
N GLY A 32 -8.28 3.29 14.67
CA GLY A 32 -8.54 2.74 13.35
C GLY A 32 -8.59 3.82 12.27
N THR A 33 -8.19 3.49 11.04
CA THR A 33 -8.39 4.34 9.86
C THR A 33 -8.60 3.50 8.61
N HIS A 34 -9.37 4.03 7.66
CA HIS A 34 -9.60 3.38 6.37
C HIS A 34 -8.48 3.75 5.39
N ALA A 35 -8.09 2.79 4.56
CA ALA A 35 -7.16 3.02 3.46
C ALA A 35 -7.50 2.11 2.28
N CYS A 36 -7.23 2.60 1.06
CA CYS A 36 -7.23 1.75 -0.11
C CYS A 36 -5.91 0.98 -0.20
N ALA A 37 -5.99 -0.32 -0.45
CA ALA A 37 -4.88 -1.24 -0.58
C ALA A 37 -4.79 -1.80 -2.00
N PHE A 38 -3.61 -1.69 -2.60
CA PHE A 38 -3.32 -2.38 -3.86
C PHE A 38 -2.85 -3.82 -3.56
N LEU A 39 -3.54 -4.80 -4.14
CA LEU A 39 -3.19 -6.21 -4.01
C LEU A 39 -2.17 -6.55 -5.09
N ASP A 40 -0.97 -6.90 -4.63
CA ASP A 40 0.14 -7.26 -5.50
C ASP A 40 0.87 -8.44 -4.87
N SER A 41 0.69 -9.60 -5.49
CA SER A 41 1.27 -10.88 -5.10
C SER A 41 2.74 -11.02 -5.48
N GLY A 42 3.27 -10.13 -6.33
CA GLY A 42 4.68 -10.11 -6.70
C GLY A 42 5.58 -9.41 -5.68
N SER A 43 4.99 -8.75 -4.68
CA SER A 43 5.72 -8.02 -3.66
C SER A 43 5.96 -8.84 -2.39
N ASP A 44 7.15 -8.72 -1.81
CA ASP A 44 7.58 -9.36 -0.56
C ASP A 44 7.29 -8.51 0.69
N ALA A 45 6.83 -7.26 0.51
CA ALA A 45 6.57 -6.32 1.59
C ALA A 45 5.30 -5.49 1.36
N THR A 46 4.74 -5.01 2.47
CA THR A 46 3.67 -4.00 2.49
C THR A 46 4.25 -2.64 2.88
N LEU A 47 4.01 -1.63 2.04
CA LEU A 47 4.43 -0.25 2.27
C LEU A 47 3.22 0.60 2.64
N ILE A 48 3.31 1.46 3.64
CA ILE A 48 2.20 2.32 4.05
C ILE A 48 2.68 3.76 4.10
N ARG A 49 1.81 4.71 3.72
CA ARG A 49 2.13 6.14 3.85
C ARG A 49 2.39 6.49 5.31
N LYS A 50 3.52 7.15 5.56
CA LYS A 50 3.93 7.59 6.91
C LYS A 50 2.87 8.43 7.62
N SER A 51 2.05 9.19 6.89
CA SER A 51 0.95 9.99 7.45
C SER A 51 -0.13 9.13 8.10
N LEU A 52 -0.47 7.96 7.52
CA LEU A 52 -1.45 7.03 8.11
C LEU A 52 -0.93 6.45 9.43
N VAL A 53 0.34 6.04 9.44
CA VAL A 53 1.01 5.52 10.63
C VAL A 53 1.05 6.56 11.75
N LYS A 54 1.37 7.82 11.42
CA LYS A 54 1.34 8.94 12.37
C LYS A 54 -0.07 9.18 12.93
N GLY A 55 -1.11 9.15 12.09
CA GLY A 55 -2.50 9.31 12.52
C GLY A 55 -2.94 8.23 13.52
N LEU A 56 -2.44 7.01 13.34
CA LEU A 56 -2.68 5.88 14.25
C LEU A 56 -1.85 5.93 15.54
N GLY A 57 -0.97 6.92 15.70
CA GLY A 57 -0.06 7.01 16.85
C GLY A 57 0.97 5.89 16.92
N SER A 58 1.16 5.15 15.82
CA SER A 58 2.15 4.07 15.77
C SER A 58 3.54 4.68 15.56
N THR A 59 4.50 4.16 16.32
CA THR A 59 5.91 4.53 16.21
C THR A 59 6.72 3.28 15.94
N GLY A 60 7.85 3.45 15.27
CA GLY A 60 8.65 2.33 14.85
C GLY A 60 10.09 2.71 14.58
N ARG A 61 10.91 1.70 14.33
CA ARG A 61 12.33 1.91 14.08
C ARG A 61 12.57 2.19 12.60
N SER A 62 13.34 3.26 12.34
CA SER A 62 13.86 3.53 10.99
C SER A 62 14.83 2.43 10.58
N LYS A 63 14.65 1.88 9.38
CA LYS A 63 15.48 0.82 8.81
C LYS A 63 15.70 1.10 7.34
N ARG A 64 16.94 0.86 6.90
CA ARG A 64 17.28 0.89 5.48
C ARG A 64 16.69 -0.36 4.82
N ARG A 65 16.02 -0.17 3.68
CA ARG A 65 15.44 -1.23 2.85
C ARG A 65 15.89 -1.05 1.42
N ILE A 66 16.05 -2.17 0.73
CA ILE A 66 16.33 -2.21 -0.70
C ILE A 66 15.02 -2.58 -1.38
N LEU A 67 14.57 -1.79 -2.35
CA LEU A 67 13.47 -2.10 -3.24
C LEU A 67 14.03 -2.48 -4.61
N ASN A 68 13.78 -3.72 -4.99
CA ASN A 68 14.03 -4.20 -6.35
C ASN A 68 12.71 -4.14 -7.12
N THR A 69 12.73 -3.44 -8.23
CA THR A 69 11.65 -3.39 -9.21
C THR A 69 12.13 -4.10 -10.49
N LEU A 70 11.24 -4.25 -11.48
CA LEU A 70 11.58 -4.95 -12.73
C LEU A 70 12.78 -4.35 -13.48
N ASN A 71 13.03 -3.05 -13.33
CA ASN A 71 14.07 -2.33 -14.07
C ASN A 71 15.08 -1.61 -13.18
N GLN A 72 14.85 -1.51 -11.87
CA GLN A 72 15.67 -0.68 -10.98
C GLN A 72 15.80 -1.28 -9.58
N CYS A 73 16.97 -1.08 -8.98
CA CYS A 73 17.23 -1.32 -7.56
C CYS A 73 17.40 0.03 -6.87
N SER A 74 16.65 0.28 -5.80
CA SER A 74 16.71 1.53 -5.04
C SER A 74 16.82 1.25 -3.54
N THR A 75 17.42 2.17 -2.80
CA THR A 75 17.49 2.10 -1.34
C THR A 75 16.61 3.17 -0.73
N LEU A 76 15.81 2.80 0.27
CA LEU A 76 14.97 3.73 1.01
C LEU A 76 15.13 3.56 2.52
N ILE A 77 14.86 4.64 3.25
CA ILE A 77 14.72 4.60 4.71
C ILE A 77 13.23 4.53 5.02
N SER A 78 12.77 3.38 5.52
CA SER A 78 11.40 3.20 5.98
C SER A 78 11.33 3.02 7.49
N THR A 79 10.14 3.20 8.04
CA THR A 79 9.86 2.88 9.45
C THR A 79 9.15 1.55 9.48
N GLN A 80 9.71 0.58 10.21
CA GLN A 80 9.02 -0.69 10.46
C GLN A 80 8.03 -0.50 11.60
N VAL A 81 6.76 -0.83 11.35
CA VAL A 81 5.66 -0.75 12.32
C VAL A 81 4.82 -2.01 12.29
N GLU A 82 4.16 -2.29 13.40
CA GLU A 82 3.18 -3.37 13.54
C GLU A 82 1.78 -2.75 13.53
N LEU A 83 0.91 -3.27 12.67
CA LEU A 83 -0.47 -2.81 12.49
C LEU A 83 -1.34 -4.04 12.27
N ASN A 84 -2.56 -4.01 12.79
CA ASN A 84 -3.59 -4.96 12.41
C ASN A 84 -4.27 -4.44 11.14
N ILE A 85 -4.48 -5.33 10.17
CA ILE A 85 -5.10 -5.00 8.88
C ILE A 85 -6.27 -5.93 8.67
N GLU A 86 -7.44 -5.35 8.43
CA GLU A 86 -8.68 -6.08 8.17
C GLU A 86 -9.29 -5.61 6.85
N SER A 87 -9.83 -6.54 6.05
CA SER A 87 -10.65 -6.17 4.88
C SER A 87 -11.97 -5.58 5.38
N VAL A 88 -12.40 -4.46 4.80
CA VAL A 88 -13.75 -3.93 5.06
C VAL A 88 -14.81 -4.90 4.52
N ASP A 89 -14.54 -5.50 3.36
CA ASP A 89 -15.42 -6.45 2.70
C ASP A 89 -14.81 -7.85 2.82
N SER A 90 -15.05 -8.51 3.95
CA SER A 90 -14.53 -9.86 4.25
C SER A 90 -15.01 -10.97 3.29
N LYS A 91 -15.83 -10.64 2.28
CA LYS A 91 -16.44 -11.58 1.33
C LYS A 91 -16.37 -11.15 -0.15
N ALA A 92 -15.72 -10.03 -0.49
CA ALA A 92 -15.70 -9.55 -1.87
C ALA A 92 -14.62 -10.24 -2.70
N VAL A 93 -15.03 -10.92 -3.78
CA VAL A 93 -14.12 -11.44 -4.82
C VAL A 93 -14.02 -10.39 -5.92
N VAL A 94 -12.83 -9.81 -6.11
CA VAL A 94 -12.57 -8.85 -7.21
C VAL A 94 -12.09 -9.62 -8.43
N HIS A 95 -12.95 -9.76 -9.44
CA HIS A 95 -12.55 -10.29 -10.75
C HIS A 95 -11.95 -9.17 -11.59
N LEU A 96 -10.65 -9.24 -11.86
CA LEU A 96 -9.99 -8.34 -12.79
C LEU A 96 -10.04 -8.90 -14.21
N ALA A 97 -10.74 -8.22 -15.12
CA ALA A 97 -10.58 -8.44 -16.54
C ALA A 97 -9.37 -7.62 -17.02
N ARG A 98 -8.36 -8.29 -17.58
CA ARG A 98 -7.27 -7.63 -18.31
C ARG A 98 -7.77 -7.35 -19.72
N ALA A 99 -7.65 -6.09 -20.17
CA ALA A 99 -7.83 -5.73 -21.57
C ALA A 99 -6.61 -6.14 -22.40
#